data_AF-A0A527VM16-F1
#
_entry.id   AF-A0A527VM16-F1
#
_cell.length_a   1.000
_cell.length_b   1.000
_cell.length_c   1.000
_cell.angle_alpha   90.00
_cell.angle_beta   90.00
_cell.angle_gamma   90.00
#
_symmetry.space_group_name_H-M   'P 1'
#
loop_
_entity.id
_entity.type
_entity.pdbx_description
1 polymer ?
#
loop_
_entity_poly.entity_id
_entity_poly.type
_entity_poly.pdbx_seq_one_letter_code
_entity_poly.pdbx_strand_id
1 'polypeptide(L)' 'MDIATQSIDGGFAEPVFSAQAVFRAIMDAMARPGSVQNLPQLARPPAPLSATAGAMALSLCDNDTPVWLDPPLQA' A
#
# COMPACT_ATOMS: atom_id res chain seq x y z
N MET A 1 -28.28 5.53 6.74
CA MET A 1 -26.95 6.03 6.34
C MET A 1 -26.67 5.40 5.00
N ASP A 2 -26.96 6.10 3.90
CA ASP A 2 -26.68 5.59 2.57
C ASP A 2 -25.16 5.45 2.43
N ILE A 3 -24.67 4.21 2.44
CA ILE A 3 -23.32 3.91 1.98
C ILE A 3 -23.40 4.01 0.46
N ALA A 4 -23.38 5.23 -0.06
CA ALA A 4 -23.17 5.46 -1.47
C ALA A 4 -21.91 4.65 -1.84
N THR A 5 -22.06 3.75 -2.80
CA THR A 5 -20.97 2.88 -3.27
C THR A 5 -19.98 3.77 -4.03
N GLN A 6 -19.18 4.53 -3.29
CA GLN A 6 -18.07 5.28 -3.85
C GLN A 6 -17.07 4.25 -4.34
N SER A 7 -16.87 4.23 -5.66
CA SER A 7 -15.80 3.45 -6.26
C SER A 7 -14.48 4.07 -5.81
N ILE A 8 -13.81 3.41 -4.87
CA ILE A 8 -12.45 3.74 -4.47
C ILE A 8 -11.51 3.11 -5.50
N ASP A 9 -10.83 3.95 -6.29
CA ASP A 9 -9.85 3.53 -7.31
C ASP A 9 -8.41 3.64 -6.78
N GLY A 10 -7.45 3.08 -7.49
CA GLY A 10 -6.02 3.14 -7.16
C GLY A 10 -5.48 1.94 -6.36
N GLY A 11 -6.35 0.97 -6.04
CA GLY A 11 -6.01 -0.31 -5.43
C GLY A 11 -5.29 -1.28 -6.38
N PHE A 12 -5.02 -2.49 -5.90
CA PHE A 12 -4.45 -3.56 -6.71
C PHE A 12 -5.47 -4.11 -7.74
N ALA A 13 -5.02 -4.37 -8.96
CA ALA A 13 -5.83 -5.05 -9.97
C ALA A 13 -6.11 -6.52 -9.60
N GLU A 14 -5.13 -7.19 -8.99
CA GLU A 14 -5.22 -8.57 -8.48
C GLU A 14 -4.94 -8.56 -6.96
N PRO A 15 -5.94 -8.26 -6.11
CA PRO A 15 -5.71 -7.90 -4.70
C PRO A 15 -4.91 -8.93 -3.92
N VAL A 16 -5.26 -10.22 -4.05
CA VAL A 16 -4.63 -11.31 -3.29
C VAL A 16 -3.18 -11.50 -3.72
N PHE A 17 -2.94 -11.68 -5.01
CA PHE A 17 -1.59 -11.95 -5.53
C PHE A 17 -0.66 -10.75 -5.36
N SER A 18 -1.18 -9.55 -5.59
CA SER A 18 -0.41 -8.31 -5.44
C SER A 18 0.00 -8.10 -3.98
N ALA A 19 -0.94 -8.25 -3.03
CA ALA A 19 -0.65 -8.11 -1.60
C ALA A 19 0.39 -9.15 -1.14
N GLN A 20 0.29 -10.41 -1.57
CA GLN A 20 1.28 -11.43 -1.22
C GLN A 20 2.68 -11.13 -1.80
N ALA A 21 2.76 -10.69 -3.05
CA ALA A 21 4.03 -10.35 -3.68
C ALA A 21 4.72 -9.18 -2.97
N VAL A 22 3.95 -8.15 -2.63
CA VAL A 22 4.45 -6.99 -1.86
C VAL A 22 4.86 -7.39 -0.45
N PHE A 23 4.03 -8.17 0.27
CA PHE A 23 4.36 -8.64 1.61
C PHE A 23 5.65 -9.47 1.63
N ARG A 24 5.86 -10.36 0.64
CA ARG A 24 7.11 -11.12 0.50
C ARG A 24 8.32 -10.20 0.35
N ALA A 25 8.25 -9.20 -0.54
CA ALA A 25 9.35 -8.26 -0.75
C ALA A 25 9.68 -7.45 0.52
N ILE A 26 8.64 -7.04 1.27
CA ILE A 26 8.81 -6.35 2.56
C ILE A 26 9.49 -7.25 3.58
N MET A 27 9.03 -8.50 3.71
CA MET A 27 9.63 -9.49 4.61
C MET A 27 11.09 -9.78 4.25
N ASP A 28 11.42 -9.88 2.96
CA ASP A 28 12.81 -10.08 2.50
C ASP A 28 13.69 -8.88 2.84
N ALA A 29 13.17 -7.65 2.72
CA ALA A 29 13.89 -6.43 3.09
C ALA A 29 14.13 -6.35 4.61
N MET A 30 13.12 -6.70 5.40
CA MET A 30 13.22 -6.73 6.86
C MET A 30 14.18 -7.83 7.37
N ALA A 31 14.15 -9.00 6.73
CA ALA A 31 15.03 -10.12 7.09
C ALA A 31 16.50 -9.89 6.70
N ARG A 32 16.77 -8.95 5.78
CA ARG A 32 18.12 -8.62 5.28
C ARG A 32 18.36 -7.10 5.32
N PRO A 33 18.50 -6.51 6.52
CA PRO A 33 18.72 -5.08 6.66
C PRO A 33 19.92 -4.59 5.84
N GLY A 34 19.78 -3.43 5.20
CA GLY A 34 20.80 -2.84 4.33
C GLY A 34 20.76 -3.32 2.87
N SER A 35 19.94 -4.33 2.55
CA SER A 35 19.67 -4.71 1.15
C SER A 35 18.51 -3.90 0.56
N VAL A 36 18.63 -3.51 -0.71
CA VAL A 36 17.54 -2.90 -1.47
C VAL A 36 16.75 -4.02 -2.13
N GLN A 37 15.47 -4.18 -1.79
CA GLN A 37 14.56 -5.12 -2.43
C GLN A 37 13.71 -4.41 -3.48
N ASN A 38 13.50 -5.06 -4.61
CA ASN A 38 12.57 -4.57 -5.62
C ASN A 38 11.13 -4.83 -5.15
N LEU A 39 10.32 -3.77 -5.14
CA LEU A 39 8.90 -3.84 -4.79
C LEU A 39 8.07 -3.51 -6.03
N PRO A 40 7.16 -4.40 -6.47
CA PRO A 40 6.38 -4.16 -7.68
C PRO A 40 5.38 -3.02 -7.45
N GLN A 41 5.40 -2.01 -8.33
CA GLN A 41 4.53 -0.83 -8.26
C GLN A 41 3.13 -1.16 -8.80
N LEU A 42 2.38 -1.95 -8.05
CA LEU A 42 1.07 -2.48 -8.46
C LEU A 42 -0.11 -1.57 -8.08
N ALA A 43 0.14 -0.53 -7.28
CA ALA A 43 -0.87 0.42 -6.80
C ALA A 43 -0.76 1.76 -7.53
N ARG A 44 -1.88 2.49 -7.61
CA ARG A 44 -1.96 3.85 -8.16
C ARG A 44 -2.59 4.80 -7.13
N PRO A 45 -1.91 5.06 -6.00
CA PRO A 45 -2.46 5.94 -4.97
C PRO A 45 -2.54 7.40 -5.46
N PRO A 46 -3.36 8.24 -4.81
CA PRO A 46 -3.37 9.67 -5.07
C PRO A 46 -2.02 10.30 -4.70
N ALA A 47 -1.58 11.29 -5.47
CA ALA A 47 -0.43 12.11 -5.11
C ALA A 47 -0.72 12.85 -3.78
N PRO A 48 0.31 13.10 -2.93
CA PRO A 48 1.73 12.85 -3.15
C PRO A 48 2.23 11.44 -2.76
N LEU A 49 1.34 10.48 -2.46
CA LEU A 49 1.78 9.14 -2.05
C LEU A 49 2.47 8.42 -3.21
N SER A 50 3.67 7.90 -2.98
CA SER A 50 4.36 7.10 -3.99
C SER A 50 3.67 5.76 -4.21
N ALA A 51 3.78 5.21 -5.43
CA ALA A 51 3.23 3.88 -5.74
C ALA A 51 3.78 2.78 -4.82
N THR A 52 5.05 2.88 -4.42
CA THR A 52 5.67 1.96 -3.46
C THR A 52 5.01 2.04 -2.09
N ALA A 53 4.85 3.24 -1.53
CA ALA A 53 4.21 3.44 -0.23
C ALA A 53 2.72 3.05 -0.25
N GLY A 54 2.01 3.35 -1.34
CA GLY A 54 0.62 2.90 -1.54
C GLY A 54 0.50 1.38 -1.60
N ALA A 55 1.40 0.70 -2.31
CA ALA A 55 1.41 -0.76 -2.36
C ALA A 55 1.71 -1.39 -0.98
N MET A 56 2.62 -0.79 -0.21
CA MET A 56 2.88 -1.20 1.17
C MET A 56 1.64 -1.03 2.05
N ALA A 57 0.97 0.13 1.99
CA ALA A 57 -0.24 0.41 2.76
C ALA A 57 -1.37 -0.57 2.40
N LEU A 58 -1.61 -0.83 1.11
CA LEU A 58 -2.61 -1.81 0.66
C LEU A 58 -2.32 -3.26 1.09
N SER A 59 -1.07 -3.57 1.41
CA SER A 59 -0.66 -4.93 1.80
C SER A 59 -0.59 -5.13 3.32
N LEU A 60 -0.38 -4.07 4.09
CA LEU A 60 -0.12 -4.14 5.52
C LEU A 60 -1.22 -3.52 6.37
N CYS A 61 -1.93 -2.52 5.84
CA CYS A 61 -2.91 -1.78 6.61
C CYS A 61 -4.32 -2.38 6.45
N ASP A 62 -5.02 -2.42 7.56
CA ASP A 62 -6.42 -2.78 7.68
C ASP A 62 -7.12 -1.91 8.75
N ASN A 63 -8.31 -2.32 9.17
CA ASN A 63 -9.09 -1.62 10.19
C ASN A 63 -8.38 -1.52 11.56
N ASP A 64 -7.47 -2.45 11.86
CA ASP A 64 -6.80 -2.57 13.15
C ASP A 64 -5.42 -1.90 13.15
N THR A 65 -5.03 -1.26 12.04
CA THR A 65 -3.79 -0.51 11.90
C THR A 65 -4.05 1.00 11.77
N PRO A 66 -3.99 1.78 12.87
CA PRO A 66 -4.06 3.23 12.77
C PRO A 66 -2.94 3.78 11.89
N VAL A 67 -3.29 4.64 10.93
CA VAL A 67 -2.34 5.30 10.02
C VAL A 67 -2.22 6.77 10.37
N TRP A 68 -0.99 7.25 10.50
CA TRP A 68 -0.70 8.68 10.50
C TRP A 68 -0.23 9.09 9.10
N LEU A 69 -0.80 10.17 8.59
CA LEU A 69 -0.40 10.80 7.33
C LEU A 69 0.34 12.09 7.64
N ASP A 70 1.42 12.37 6.93
CA ASP A 70 2.08 13.67 7.04
C ASP A 70 1.20 14.78 6.44
N PRO A 71 1.40 16.06 6.80
CA PRO A 71 0.50 17.13 6.37
C PRO A 71 0.26 17.20 4.84
N PRO A 72 1.26 16.96 3.95
CA PRO A 72 1.03 16.90 2.51
C PRO A 72 0.13 15.76 2.03
N LEU A 73 0.08 14.62 2.75
CA LEU A 73 -0.80 13.49 2.44
C LEU A 73 -2.22 13.65 3.02
N GLN A 74 -2.45 14.64 3.88
CA GLN A 74 -3.77 14.92 4.47
C GLN A 74 -4.65 15.86 3.63
N ALA A 75 -4.10 16.44 2.57
CA ALA A 75 -4.73 17.50 1.77
C ALA A 75 -5.79 17.00 0.80
#